data_AF-A0A8H3D9N3-F1
#
_entry.id   AF-A0A8H3D9N3-F1
#
_cell.length_a   1.000
_cell.length_b   1.000
_cell.length_c   1.000
_cell.angle_alpha   90.00
_cell.angle_beta   90.00
_cell.angle_gamma   90.00
#
_symmetry.space_group_name_H-M   'P 1'
#
loop_
_entity.id
_entity.type
_entity.pdbx_description
1 polymer ?
#
loop_
_entity_poly.entity_id
_entity_poly.type
_entity_poly.pdbx_seq_one_letter_code
_entity_poly.pdbx_strand_id
1 'polypeptide(L)'
;MTGRPPLVKVDNLTLDIIVDNGIEWMTKLPPGFTHEVKRHLSDDPPYDARTKVPLVDLDNYCCGAHGLSILITTEAGNEIHRVLFDTGPESKSITRNLAALRTPAESIERIVLSHWHRDHSGGIIAALEQIALARAKKQTKPSHSSADFPPVVVDLHPDRPIARGIAPPPTGKVICRLPDDPAHSDILSAGGVVETHAEGHLVAGNNVWVSGEIPRVTSFETGLLGGVRWREFHSTASEETRCEWVPEEDIMDERYVAIDVLGKGLVILSA
;
A
#
# COMPACT_ATOMS: atom_id res chain seq x y z
N MET A 1 27.36 5.82 20.93
CA MET A 1 27.59 6.20 19.52
C MET A 1 26.49 5.56 18.68
N THR A 2 25.36 6.24 18.53
CA THR A 2 24.23 5.74 17.72
C THR A 2 24.36 6.32 16.32
N GLY A 3 25.22 5.72 15.50
CA GLY A 3 25.28 6.06 14.08
C GLY A 3 23.94 5.65 13.46
N ARG A 4 23.14 6.63 13.01
CA ARG A 4 21.99 6.35 12.13
C ARG A 4 22.49 5.46 11.00
N PRO A 5 21.99 4.22 10.81
CA PRO A 5 22.17 3.57 9.52
C PRO A 5 21.54 4.53 8.50
N PRO A 6 22.31 5.06 7.53
CA PRO A 6 21.84 6.15 6.72
C PRO A 6 20.86 5.61 5.69
N LEU A 7 19.67 6.22 5.63
CA LEU A 7 18.79 6.13 4.47
C LEU A 7 19.63 6.38 3.21
N VAL A 8 19.70 5.38 2.34
CA VAL A 8 20.48 5.42 1.10
C VAL A 8 19.78 6.37 0.14
N LYS A 9 20.56 7.28 -0.44
CA LYS A 9 20.05 8.18 -1.48
C LYS A 9 19.85 7.41 -2.76
N VAL A 10 18.68 7.58 -3.36
CA VAL A 10 18.32 6.96 -4.63
C VAL A 10 18.62 7.92 -5.78
N ASP A 11 19.11 7.38 -6.90
CA ASP A 11 19.34 8.12 -8.13
C ASP A 11 18.01 8.47 -8.81
N ASN A 12 17.07 7.51 -8.81
CA ASN A 12 15.71 7.68 -9.35
C ASN A 12 14.65 7.14 -8.38
N LEU A 13 13.50 7.82 -8.36
CA LEU A 13 12.28 7.39 -7.70
C LEU A 13 11.13 7.43 -8.72
N THR A 14 10.46 6.31 -8.92
CA THR A 14 9.21 6.22 -9.69
C THR A 14 8.08 5.80 -8.77
N LEU A 15 6.96 6.52 -8.83
CA LEU A 15 5.75 6.24 -8.08
C LEU A 15 4.62 5.93 -9.07
N ASP A 16 4.24 4.66 -9.17
CA ASP A 16 3.07 4.22 -9.92
C ASP A 16 1.86 4.21 -8.98
N ILE A 17 0.88 5.08 -9.21
CA ILE A 17 -0.36 5.11 -8.44
C ILE A 17 -1.25 3.97 -8.93
N ILE A 18 -1.31 2.88 -8.16
CA ILE A 18 -2.05 1.66 -8.52
C ILE A 18 -3.52 1.80 -8.15
N VAL A 19 -3.84 2.35 -6.97
CA VAL A 19 -5.21 2.63 -6.54
C VAL A 19 -5.26 4.04 -5.96
N ASP A 20 -6.25 4.79 -6.40
CA ASP A 20 -6.61 6.11 -5.87
C ASP A 20 -8.14 6.28 -6.00
N ASN A 21 -8.68 7.27 -5.30
CA ASN A 21 -10.11 7.60 -5.24
C ASN A 21 -10.71 7.90 -6.63
N GLY A 22 -9.90 8.29 -7.61
CA GLY A 22 -10.33 8.61 -8.96
C GLY A 22 -9.22 8.43 -10.01
N ILE A 23 -9.60 8.59 -11.27
CA ILE A 23 -8.66 8.54 -12.40
C ILE A 23 -8.64 9.92 -13.06
N GLU A 24 -7.46 10.50 -13.16
CA GLU A 24 -7.25 11.78 -13.82
C GLU A 24 -6.94 11.60 -15.32
N TRP A 25 -7.74 12.24 -16.17
CA TRP A 25 -7.68 12.13 -17.64
C TRP A 25 -7.37 13.44 -18.37
N MET A 26 -7.73 14.59 -17.79
CA MET A 26 -7.91 15.84 -18.52
C MET A 26 -7.01 16.96 -18.01
N THR A 27 -6.56 16.91 -16.75
CA THR A 27 -5.74 18.00 -16.20
C THR A 27 -4.31 17.93 -16.70
N LYS A 28 -3.70 19.11 -16.88
CA LYS A 28 -2.28 19.21 -17.20
C LYS A 28 -1.48 18.84 -15.95
N LEU A 29 -0.79 17.69 -16.02
CA LEU A 29 0.05 17.25 -14.92
C LEU A 29 1.34 18.08 -14.80
N PRO A 30 1.90 18.21 -13.59
CA PRO A 30 3.22 18.82 -13.38
C PRO A 30 4.33 18.04 -14.11
N PRO A 31 5.49 18.68 -14.36
CA PRO A 31 6.65 17.98 -14.90
C PRO A 31 7.02 16.74 -14.08
N GLY A 32 7.27 15.61 -14.75
CA GLY A 32 7.59 14.33 -14.11
C GLY A 32 6.40 13.39 -13.89
N PHE A 33 5.18 13.88 -14.07
CA PHE A 33 3.96 13.05 -13.98
C PHE A 33 3.44 12.70 -15.38
N THR A 34 2.87 11.52 -15.52
CA THR A 34 2.27 11.05 -16.78
C THR A 34 0.95 10.35 -16.50
N HIS A 35 -0.06 10.60 -17.34
CA HIS A 35 -1.31 9.85 -17.30
C HIS A 35 -1.10 8.40 -17.76
N GLU A 36 -1.95 7.51 -17.23
CA GLU A 36 -2.05 6.11 -17.62
C GLU A 36 -2.18 5.92 -19.15
N VAL A 37 -2.92 6.79 -19.86
CA VAL A 37 -3.14 6.67 -21.31
C VAL A 37 -1.83 6.58 -22.09
N LYS A 38 -0.78 7.27 -21.64
CA LYS A 38 0.54 7.19 -22.28
C LYS A 38 1.08 5.76 -22.23
N ARG A 39 0.92 5.07 -21.10
CA ARG A 39 1.38 3.69 -20.91
C ARG A 39 0.62 2.72 -21.81
N HIS A 40 -0.71 2.84 -21.89
CA HIS A 40 -1.54 2.04 -22.79
C HIS A 40 -1.19 2.20 -24.26
N LEU A 41 -0.84 3.40 -24.69
CA LEU A 41 -0.51 3.69 -26.09
C LEU A 41 0.94 3.41 -26.48
N SER A 42 1.81 3.10 -25.52
CA SER A 42 3.26 2.94 -25.77
C SER A 42 3.70 1.51 -26.08
N ASP A 43 2.96 0.50 -25.64
CA ASP A 43 3.39 -0.90 -25.67
C ASP A 43 2.31 -1.76 -26.35
N ASP A 44 2.44 -1.98 -27.65
CA ASP A 44 1.51 -2.79 -28.48
C ASP A 44 0.01 -2.54 -28.19
N PRO A 45 -0.50 -1.31 -28.37
CA PRO A 45 -1.91 -1.02 -28.17
C PRO A 45 -2.78 -1.75 -29.21
N PRO A 46 -4.05 -2.06 -28.90
CA PRO A 46 -4.99 -2.51 -29.92
C PRO A 46 -5.14 -1.43 -31.00
N TYR A 47 -5.28 -1.83 -32.26
CA TYR A 47 -5.43 -0.90 -33.39
C TYR A 47 -6.82 -0.99 -33.99
N ASP A 48 -7.37 0.16 -34.38
CA ASP A 48 -8.58 0.18 -35.18
C ASP A 48 -8.28 -0.23 -36.63
N ALA A 49 -8.94 -1.29 -37.09
CA ALA A 49 -8.71 -1.84 -38.43
C ALA A 49 -9.04 -0.84 -39.55
N ARG A 50 -9.96 0.11 -39.31
CA ARG A 50 -10.42 1.09 -40.31
C ARG A 50 -9.52 2.34 -40.35
N THR A 51 -9.25 2.95 -39.21
CA THR A 51 -8.51 4.22 -39.11
C THR A 51 -7.00 4.02 -38.97
N LYS A 52 -6.53 2.80 -38.68
CA LYS A 52 -5.10 2.44 -38.53
C LYS A 52 -4.38 3.21 -37.41
N VAL A 53 -5.13 3.71 -36.43
CA VAL A 53 -4.56 4.35 -35.23
C VAL A 53 -4.75 3.44 -34.00
N PRO A 54 -3.91 3.60 -32.97
CA PRO A 54 -4.11 2.95 -31.68
C PRO A 54 -5.47 3.29 -31.07
N LEU A 55 -6.08 2.31 -30.40
CA LEU A 55 -7.25 2.43 -29.55
C LEU A 55 -6.81 2.62 -28.10
N VAL A 56 -7.51 3.50 -27.38
CA VAL A 56 -7.48 3.47 -25.92
C VAL A 56 -8.34 2.28 -25.48
N ASP A 57 -7.71 1.28 -24.87
CA ASP A 57 -8.38 0.06 -24.41
C ASP A 57 -9.11 0.32 -23.08
N LEU A 58 -10.31 0.90 -23.20
CA LEU A 58 -11.17 1.21 -22.04
C LEU A 58 -11.58 -0.04 -21.25
N ASP A 59 -11.65 -1.21 -21.88
CA ASP A 59 -12.03 -2.45 -21.22
C ASP A 59 -10.95 -2.92 -20.25
N ASN A 60 -9.67 -2.59 -20.51
CA ASN A 60 -8.51 -2.92 -19.67
C ASN A 60 -7.88 -1.70 -18.98
N TYR A 61 -8.58 -0.57 -18.91
CA TYR A 61 -8.13 0.64 -18.21
C TYR A 61 -8.28 0.54 -16.68
N CYS A 62 -7.51 1.27 -15.88
CA CYS A 62 -7.71 1.28 -14.42
C CYS A 62 -9.14 1.68 -14.02
N CYS A 63 -9.51 1.34 -12.79
CA CYS A 63 -10.68 1.89 -12.09
C CYS A 63 -10.24 2.62 -10.81
N GLY A 64 -10.88 3.75 -10.50
CA GLY A 64 -10.74 4.40 -9.20
C GLY A 64 -11.51 3.63 -8.12
N ALA A 65 -11.01 3.64 -6.89
CA ALA A 65 -11.65 3.04 -5.73
C ALA A 65 -11.26 3.83 -4.47
N HIS A 66 -12.16 3.89 -3.49
CA HIS A 66 -11.85 4.61 -2.25
C HIS A 66 -10.76 3.89 -1.45
N GLY A 67 -9.57 4.46 -1.43
CA GLY A 67 -8.37 3.87 -0.83
C GLY A 67 -7.11 4.22 -1.59
N LEU A 68 -5.98 3.66 -1.15
CA LEU A 68 -4.66 3.98 -1.71
C LEU A 68 -3.85 2.71 -2.01
N SER A 69 -3.10 2.74 -3.10
CA SER A 69 -1.98 1.82 -3.32
C SER A 69 -0.98 2.46 -4.28
N ILE A 70 0.29 2.49 -3.90
CA ILE A 70 1.37 3.10 -4.67
C ILE A 70 2.51 2.10 -4.79
N LEU A 71 2.91 1.76 -6.01
CA LEU A 71 4.15 1.03 -6.23
C LEU A 71 5.33 2.02 -6.25
N ILE A 72 6.18 1.89 -5.24
CA ILE A 72 7.41 2.66 -5.08
C ILE A 72 8.55 1.87 -5.73
N THR A 73 9.13 2.41 -6.79
CA THR A 73 10.36 1.89 -7.40
C THR A 73 11.52 2.82 -7.07
N THR A 74 12.52 2.30 -6.36
CA THR A 74 13.77 3.01 -6.05
C THR A 74 14.93 2.43 -6.86
N GLU A 75 15.81 3.30 -7.35
CA GLU A 75 17.01 2.91 -8.06
C GLU A 75 18.23 3.56 -7.39
N ALA A 76 19.19 2.76 -6.93
CA ALA A 76 20.46 3.23 -6.38
C ALA A 76 21.62 2.47 -7.02
N GLY A 77 22.37 3.13 -7.90
CA GLY A 77 23.35 2.48 -8.75
C GLY A 77 22.71 1.44 -9.68
N ASN A 78 23.05 0.17 -9.47
CA ASN A 78 22.49 -0.96 -10.25
C ASN A 78 21.39 -1.72 -9.49
N GLU A 79 21.04 -1.30 -8.28
CA GLU A 79 20.01 -1.95 -7.47
C GLU A 79 18.66 -1.28 -7.68
N ILE A 80 17.64 -2.11 -7.92
CA ILE A 80 16.25 -1.67 -8.09
C ILE A 80 15.40 -2.41 -7.07
N HIS A 81 14.71 -1.65 -6.22
CA HIS A 81 13.78 -2.20 -5.23
C HIS A 81 12.36 -1.74 -5.50
N ARG A 82 11.39 -2.60 -5.21
CA ARG A 82 9.96 -2.34 -5.41
C ARG A 82 9.12 -2.68 -4.19
N VAL A 83 8.59 -1.63 -3.58
CA VAL A 83 7.74 -1.69 -2.39
C VAL A 83 6.35 -1.23 -2.77
N LEU A 84 5.33 -2.03 -2.48
CA LEU A 84 3.93 -1.64 -2.63
C LEU A 84 3.46 -1.01 -1.31
N PHE A 85 3.23 0.29 -1.30
CA PHE A 85 2.69 1.02 -0.16
C PHE A 85 1.16 1.04 -0.26
N ASP A 86 0.50 0.40 0.70
CA ASP A 86 -0.93 0.07 0.70
C ASP A 86 -1.39 -0.77 -0.51
N THR A 87 -2.62 -1.27 -0.44
CA THR A 87 -3.18 -2.23 -1.42
C THR A 87 -4.61 -1.94 -1.83
N GLY A 88 -5.14 -0.79 -1.43
CA GLY A 88 -6.52 -0.40 -1.72
C GLY A 88 -7.57 -1.20 -0.94
N PRO A 89 -8.86 -0.94 -1.23
CA PRO A 89 -9.98 -1.43 -0.44
C PRO A 89 -10.32 -2.90 -0.62
N GLU A 90 -10.03 -3.45 -1.80
CA GLU A 90 -10.52 -4.76 -2.20
C GLU A 90 -9.77 -5.34 -3.40
N SER A 91 -10.01 -6.61 -3.67
CA SER A 91 -9.28 -7.41 -4.65
C SER A 91 -9.45 -6.95 -6.10
N LYS A 92 -10.61 -6.41 -6.51
CA LYS A 92 -10.92 -6.12 -7.91
C LYS A 92 -10.09 -4.96 -8.45
N SER A 93 -10.03 -3.85 -7.72
CA SER A 93 -9.28 -2.65 -8.09
C SER A 93 -7.79 -2.93 -8.18
N ILE A 94 -7.19 -3.52 -7.13
CA ILE A 94 -5.75 -3.84 -7.14
C ILE A 94 -5.40 -4.84 -8.26
N THR A 95 -6.20 -5.90 -8.45
CA THR A 95 -5.96 -6.90 -9.50
C THR A 95 -6.07 -6.28 -10.89
N ARG A 96 -7.14 -5.52 -11.14
CA ARG A 96 -7.38 -4.85 -12.43
C ARG A 96 -6.28 -3.85 -12.71
N ASN A 97 -5.95 -2.98 -11.76
CA ASN A 97 -5.06 -1.86 -11.99
C ASN A 97 -3.60 -2.32 -12.13
N LEU A 98 -3.16 -3.34 -11.38
CA LEU A 98 -1.84 -3.95 -11.59
C LEU A 98 -1.70 -4.50 -13.03
N ALA A 99 -2.75 -5.13 -13.55
CA ALA A 99 -2.78 -5.65 -14.92
C ALA A 99 -2.87 -4.54 -15.97
N ALA A 100 -3.77 -3.57 -15.78
CA ALA A 100 -3.97 -2.41 -16.67
C ALA A 100 -2.69 -1.60 -16.85
N LEU A 101 -2.00 -1.33 -15.74
CA LEU A 101 -0.72 -0.64 -15.73
C LEU A 101 0.42 -1.55 -16.19
N ARG A 102 0.23 -2.86 -16.44
CA ARG A 102 1.31 -3.79 -16.80
C ARG A 102 2.46 -3.68 -15.80
N THR A 103 2.09 -3.69 -14.52
CA THR A 103 3.02 -3.52 -13.42
C THR A 103 3.99 -4.71 -13.38
N PRO A 104 5.30 -4.51 -13.14
CA PRO A 104 6.26 -5.61 -12.98
C PRO A 104 6.10 -6.28 -11.61
N ALA A 105 4.91 -6.84 -11.36
CA ALA A 105 4.47 -7.37 -10.08
C ALA A 105 5.40 -8.48 -9.57
N GLU A 106 6.06 -9.23 -10.45
CA GLU A 106 6.99 -10.29 -10.06
C GLU A 106 8.15 -9.78 -9.20
N SER A 107 8.52 -8.52 -9.39
CA SER A 107 9.66 -7.87 -8.76
C SER A 107 9.31 -7.09 -7.49
N ILE A 108 8.03 -7.09 -7.09
CA ILE A 108 7.62 -6.56 -5.79
C ILE A 108 8.19 -7.46 -4.69
N GLU A 109 8.90 -6.87 -3.74
CA GLU A 109 9.60 -7.56 -2.65
C GLU A 109 8.91 -7.37 -1.30
N ARG A 110 8.23 -6.25 -1.11
CA ARG A 110 7.58 -5.89 0.15
C ARG A 110 6.27 -5.14 -0.09
N ILE A 111 5.30 -5.40 0.78
CA ILE A 111 4.07 -4.61 0.94
C ILE A 111 4.19 -3.89 2.29
N VAL A 112 4.04 -2.57 2.32
CA VAL A 112 4.02 -1.77 3.56
C VAL A 112 2.62 -1.21 3.73
N LEU A 113 1.98 -1.47 4.87
CA LEU A 113 0.67 -0.92 5.20
C LEU A 113 0.82 0.39 6.00
N SER A 114 0.23 1.48 5.54
CA SER A 114 0.22 2.76 6.27
C SER A 114 -0.44 2.61 7.64
N HIS A 115 -1.67 2.10 7.69
CA HIS A 115 -2.42 1.79 8.91
C HIS A 115 -3.50 0.73 8.66
N TRP A 116 -4.07 0.20 9.73
CA TRP A 116 -5.16 -0.78 9.68
C TRP A 116 -6.52 -0.14 9.38
N HIS A 117 -6.71 0.19 8.11
CA HIS A 117 -8.02 0.43 7.56
C HIS A 117 -8.22 -0.38 6.29
N ARG A 118 -9.47 -0.81 6.09
CA ARG A 118 -9.81 -1.72 5.00
C ARG A 118 -9.52 -1.13 3.63
N ASP A 119 -9.64 0.18 3.45
CA ASP A 119 -9.31 0.93 2.22
C ASP A 119 -7.82 0.96 1.88
N HIS A 120 -6.96 0.48 2.78
CA HIS A 120 -5.51 0.33 2.58
C HIS A 120 -5.06 -1.13 2.63
N SER A 121 -5.67 -1.94 3.50
CA SER A 121 -5.31 -3.34 3.76
C SER A 121 -6.07 -4.36 2.90
N GLY A 122 -7.20 -3.96 2.31
CA GLY A 122 -8.18 -4.87 1.76
C GLY A 122 -7.76 -5.61 0.50
N GLY A 123 -6.72 -5.12 -0.19
CA GLY A 123 -6.13 -5.75 -1.36
C GLY A 123 -4.91 -6.64 -1.09
N ILE A 124 -4.41 -6.76 0.16
CA ILE A 124 -3.14 -7.45 0.46
C ILE A 124 -3.10 -8.88 -0.12
N ILE A 125 -4.16 -9.66 0.11
CA ILE A 125 -4.23 -11.05 -0.35
C ILE A 125 -4.19 -11.13 -1.88
N ALA A 126 -4.98 -10.29 -2.56
CA ALA A 126 -5.01 -10.26 -4.01
C ALA A 126 -3.66 -9.77 -4.60
N ALA A 127 -3.00 -8.82 -3.96
CA ALA A 127 -1.67 -8.37 -4.37
C ALA A 127 -0.65 -9.52 -4.31
N LEU A 128 -0.62 -10.29 -3.21
CA LEU A 128 0.24 -11.48 -3.07
C LEU A 128 -0.05 -12.52 -4.16
N GLU A 129 -1.33 -12.80 -4.43
CA GLU A 129 -1.75 -13.71 -5.50
C GLU A 129 -1.27 -13.22 -6.89
N GLN A 130 -1.42 -11.93 -7.20
CA GLN A 130 -0.94 -11.36 -8.46
C GLN A 130 0.59 -11.43 -8.59
N ILE A 131 1.32 -11.18 -7.51
CA ILE A 131 2.78 -11.32 -7.47
C ILE A 131 3.18 -12.77 -7.73
N ALA A 132 2.53 -13.73 -7.06
CA ALA A 132 2.79 -15.16 -7.25
C ALA A 132 2.50 -15.61 -8.69
N LEU A 133 1.38 -15.17 -9.28
CA LEU A 133 1.03 -15.44 -10.67
C LEU A 133 2.06 -14.85 -11.66
N ALA A 134 2.54 -13.63 -11.41
CA ALA A 134 3.55 -12.99 -12.24
C ALA A 134 4.90 -13.73 -12.17
N ARG A 135 5.33 -14.15 -10.97
CA ARG A 135 6.54 -14.95 -10.76
C ARG A 135 6.46 -16.32 -11.43
N ALA A 136 5.33 -17.01 -11.31
CA ALA A 136 5.11 -18.31 -11.97
C ALA A 136 5.22 -18.20 -13.51
N LYS A 137 4.67 -17.12 -14.11
CA LYS A 137 4.81 -16.85 -15.55
C LYS A 137 6.26 -16.60 -15.99
N LYS A 138 7.14 -16.13 -15.10
CA LYS A 138 8.56 -15.89 -15.38
C LYS A 138 9.41 -17.15 -15.22
N GLN A 139 9.09 -18.00 -14.24
CA GLN A 139 9.79 -19.27 -13.98
C GLN A 139 9.58 -20.34 -15.06
N THR A 140 8.53 -20.24 -15.88
CA THR A 140 8.38 -21.11 -17.06
C THR A 140 9.44 -20.87 -18.14
N LYS A 141 10.26 -19.81 -18.01
CA LYS A 141 11.41 -19.56 -18.88
C LYS A 141 12.67 -20.25 -18.30
N PRO A 142 13.50 -20.90 -19.13
CA PRO A 142 14.66 -21.69 -18.66
C PRO A 142 15.72 -20.93 -17.85
N SER A 143 15.65 -19.59 -17.80
CA SER A 143 16.65 -18.71 -17.20
C SER A 143 16.39 -18.34 -15.74
N HIS A 144 15.28 -18.78 -15.12
CA HIS A 144 14.89 -18.33 -13.78
C HIS A 144 14.67 -19.48 -12.80
N SER A 145 15.24 -19.34 -11.59
CA SER A 145 15.12 -20.29 -10.49
C SER A 145 14.12 -19.81 -9.43
N SER A 146 13.66 -20.71 -8.56
CA SER A 146 12.83 -20.32 -7.40
C SER A 146 13.58 -19.44 -6.39
N ALA A 147 14.91 -19.46 -6.39
CA ALA A 147 15.73 -18.60 -5.53
C ALA A 147 15.74 -17.13 -5.99
N ASP A 148 15.28 -16.85 -7.22
CA ASP A 148 15.27 -15.50 -7.79
C ASP A 148 14.15 -14.62 -7.19
N PHE A 149 13.20 -15.23 -6.47
CA PHE A 149 12.04 -14.56 -5.91
C PHE A 149 11.78 -14.98 -4.45
N PRO A 150 12.42 -14.33 -3.47
CA PRO A 150 12.13 -14.59 -2.06
C PRO A 150 10.65 -14.27 -1.73
N PRO A 151 10.08 -14.87 -0.67
CA PRO A 151 8.73 -14.54 -0.22
C PRO A 151 8.53 -13.03 -0.03
N VAL A 152 7.34 -12.55 -0.38
CA VAL A 152 7.00 -11.12 -0.21
C VAL A 152 6.77 -10.86 1.28
N VAL A 153 7.46 -9.87 1.82
CA VAL A 153 7.22 -9.42 3.20
C VAL A 153 6.01 -8.47 3.21
N VAL A 154 5.06 -8.72 4.09
CA VAL A 154 3.97 -7.81 4.44
C VAL A 154 4.32 -7.17 5.78
N ASP A 155 4.68 -5.91 5.70
CA ASP A 155 5.17 -5.07 6.79
C ASP A 155 4.02 -4.30 7.42
N LEU A 156 3.75 -4.55 8.70
CA LEU A 156 2.53 -4.13 9.40
C LEU A 156 2.87 -3.44 10.72
N HIS A 157 1.99 -2.53 11.17
CA HIS A 157 2.05 -2.06 12.56
C HIS A 157 1.45 -3.13 13.50
N PRO A 158 2.03 -3.40 14.68
CA PRO A 158 1.55 -4.46 15.57
C PRO A 158 0.21 -4.16 16.26
N ASP A 159 -0.20 -2.90 16.43
CA ASP A 159 -1.50 -2.54 17.03
C ASP A 159 -2.67 -2.68 16.04
N ARG A 160 -2.92 -3.90 15.57
CA ARG A 160 -4.08 -4.22 14.73
C ARG A 160 -5.38 -4.10 15.54
N PRO A 161 -6.36 -3.26 15.13
CA PRO A 161 -7.66 -3.19 15.78
C PRO A 161 -8.48 -4.47 15.52
N ILE A 162 -9.34 -4.84 16.47
CA ILE A 162 -10.33 -5.92 16.27
C ILE A 162 -11.38 -5.48 15.25
N ALA A 163 -11.87 -4.25 15.40
CA ALA A 163 -12.75 -3.58 14.45
C ALA A 163 -12.63 -2.07 14.64
N ARG A 164 -12.83 -1.33 13.55
CA ARG A 164 -13.00 0.12 13.54
C ARG A 164 -14.38 0.52 13.07
N GLY A 165 -14.86 1.67 13.50
CA GLY A 165 -16.17 2.18 13.15
C GLY A 165 -16.28 3.68 13.18
N ILE A 166 -17.48 4.15 12.83
CA ILE A 166 -17.79 5.56 12.64
C ILE A 166 -18.89 5.95 13.62
N ALA A 167 -18.64 6.99 14.41
CA ALA A 167 -19.54 7.55 15.41
C ALA A 167 -19.60 9.09 15.29
N PRO A 168 -20.34 9.63 14.31
CA PRO A 168 -20.27 11.06 14.00
C PRO A 168 -20.79 11.96 15.14
N PRO A 169 -20.15 13.13 15.36
CA PRO A 169 -20.69 14.16 16.24
C PRO A 169 -21.98 14.78 15.65
N PRO A 170 -22.86 15.36 16.48
CA PRO A 170 -22.80 15.41 17.94
C PRO A 170 -23.36 14.15 18.61
N THR A 171 -23.89 13.19 17.83
CA THR A 171 -24.60 12.04 18.41
C THR A 171 -23.67 11.09 19.15
N GLY A 172 -22.42 10.93 18.66
CA GLY A 172 -21.45 9.98 19.20
C GLY A 172 -21.91 8.51 19.12
N LYS A 173 -23.02 8.24 18.42
CA LYS A 173 -23.55 6.89 18.26
C LYS A 173 -22.82 6.23 17.11
N VAL A 174 -22.31 5.03 17.34
CA VAL A 174 -21.72 4.20 16.29
C VAL A 174 -22.79 3.87 15.25
N ILE A 175 -22.60 4.33 14.01
CA ILE A 175 -23.54 4.13 12.90
C ILE A 175 -23.14 2.96 12.01
N CYS A 176 -21.85 2.63 11.94
CA CYS A 176 -21.35 1.49 11.18
C CYS A 176 -19.94 1.10 11.67
N ARG A 177 -19.49 -0.07 11.24
CA ARG A 177 -18.09 -0.52 11.32
C ARG A 177 -17.51 -0.72 9.93
N LEU A 178 -16.20 -0.55 9.80
CA LEU A 178 -15.45 -0.94 8.60
C LEU A 178 -15.40 -2.48 8.49
N PRO A 179 -15.25 -3.04 7.27
CA PRO A 179 -15.02 -4.47 7.09
C PRO A 179 -13.73 -4.94 7.76
N ASP A 180 -13.61 -6.24 8.02
CA ASP A 180 -12.41 -6.81 8.65
C ASP A 180 -11.16 -6.62 7.78
N ASP A 181 -10.04 -6.22 8.37
CA ASP A 181 -8.73 -6.32 7.74
C ASP A 181 -8.26 -7.78 7.63
N PRO A 182 -7.37 -8.15 6.69
CA PRO A 182 -6.86 -9.52 6.59
C PRO A 182 -6.17 -9.97 7.88
N ALA A 183 -6.38 -11.22 8.27
CA ALA A 183 -5.63 -11.82 9.38
C ALA A 183 -4.21 -12.19 8.92
N HIS A 184 -3.26 -12.27 9.86
CA HIS A 184 -1.91 -12.74 9.56
C HIS A 184 -1.92 -14.16 8.96
N SER A 185 -2.87 -15.01 9.36
CA SER A 185 -3.06 -16.35 8.77
C SER A 185 -3.43 -16.31 7.29
N ASP A 186 -4.20 -15.31 6.86
CA ASP A 186 -4.61 -15.14 5.47
C ASP A 186 -3.38 -14.77 4.62
N ILE A 187 -2.54 -13.85 5.14
CA ILE A 187 -1.28 -13.43 4.51
C ILE A 187 -0.32 -14.62 4.35
N LEU A 188 -0.14 -15.42 5.40
CA LEU A 188 0.70 -16.61 5.37
C LEU A 188 0.17 -17.65 4.37
N SER A 189 -1.16 -17.84 4.33
CA SER A 189 -1.80 -18.77 3.39
C SER A 189 -1.65 -18.33 1.93
N ALA A 190 -1.57 -17.03 1.68
CA ALA A 190 -1.29 -16.45 0.37
C ALA A 190 0.21 -16.47 -0.01
N GLY A 191 1.08 -17.03 0.83
CA GLY A 191 2.52 -17.15 0.58
C GLY A 191 3.34 -15.91 0.95
N GLY A 192 2.74 -14.93 1.63
CA GLY A 192 3.45 -13.80 2.22
C GLY A 192 4.12 -14.17 3.55
N VAL A 193 5.04 -13.32 3.99
CA VAL A 193 5.63 -13.36 5.34
C VAL A 193 5.18 -12.13 6.09
N VAL A 194 4.81 -12.27 7.36
CA VAL A 194 4.40 -11.13 8.19
C VAL A 194 5.58 -10.63 9.00
N GLU A 195 5.89 -9.33 8.89
CA GLU A 195 6.77 -8.60 9.81
C GLU A 195 5.98 -7.49 10.48
N THR A 196 6.12 -7.34 11.80
CA THR A 196 5.49 -6.25 12.55
C THR A 196 6.52 -5.35 13.19
N HIS A 197 6.37 -4.03 12.99
CA HIS A 197 7.29 -3.02 13.53
C HIS A 197 6.50 -1.83 14.10
N ALA A 198 6.70 -1.54 15.38
CA ALA A 198 6.18 -0.32 16.02
C ALA A 198 7.12 0.88 15.83
N GLU A 199 8.41 0.61 15.63
CA GLU A 199 9.47 1.62 15.50
C GLU A 199 9.89 1.80 14.05
N GLY A 200 10.47 2.97 13.78
CA GLY A 200 10.98 3.28 12.44
C GLY A 200 12.18 2.41 12.06
N HIS A 201 12.19 1.95 10.81
CA HIS A 201 13.20 1.02 10.30
C HIS A 201 13.41 1.20 8.78
N LEU A 202 14.48 0.60 8.27
CA LEU A 202 14.88 0.66 6.87
C LEU A 202 14.52 -0.64 6.16
N VAL A 203 14.02 -0.52 4.93
CA VAL A 203 13.70 -1.63 4.02
C VAL A 203 14.31 -1.36 2.64
N ALA A 204 14.16 -2.32 1.70
CA ALA A 204 14.53 -2.14 0.29
C ALA A 204 15.99 -1.66 0.09
N GLY A 205 16.96 -2.42 0.59
CA GLY A 205 18.38 -2.04 0.49
C GLY A 205 18.75 -0.77 1.27
N ASN A 206 17.95 -0.40 2.27
CA ASN A 206 17.99 0.89 2.98
C ASN A 206 17.58 2.11 2.13
N ASN A 207 16.90 1.92 0.99
CA ASN A 207 16.40 3.02 0.16
C ASN A 207 15.08 3.61 0.68
N VAL A 208 14.33 2.86 1.48
CA VAL A 208 13.01 3.27 1.99
C VAL A 208 13.03 3.20 3.51
N TRP A 209 12.72 4.32 4.15
CA TRP A 209 12.42 4.40 5.58
C TRP A 209 10.92 4.17 5.78
N VAL A 210 10.55 3.27 6.69
CA VAL A 210 9.18 3.11 7.19
C VAL A 210 9.15 3.68 8.60
N SER A 211 8.23 4.60 8.88
CA SER A 211 8.11 5.18 10.22
C SER A 211 7.50 4.20 11.22
N GLY A 212 7.70 4.49 12.51
CA GLY A 212 6.80 4.00 13.55
C GLY A 212 5.58 4.91 13.67
N GLU A 213 5.01 4.92 14.87
CA GLU A 213 3.99 5.89 15.29
C GLU A 213 4.38 7.33 14.94
N ILE A 214 3.43 8.12 14.43
CA ILE A 214 3.60 9.53 14.09
C ILE A 214 3.14 10.38 15.29
N PRO A 215 4.05 11.07 16.03
CA PRO A 215 3.66 11.83 17.21
C PRO A 215 2.75 13.02 16.88
N ARG A 216 1.64 13.17 17.60
CA ARG A 216 0.78 14.35 17.56
C ARG A 216 1.30 15.40 18.55
N VAL A 217 2.05 16.38 18.06
CA VAL A 217 2.77 17.37 18.89
C VAL A 217 2.28 18.82 18.71
N THR A 218 1.41 19.04 17.73
CA THR A 218 0.84 20.35 17.42
C THR A 218 -0.65 20.37 17.75
N SER A 219 -1.17 21.55 18.09
CA SER A 219 -2.57 21.69 18.53
C SER A 219 -3.62 21.49 17.44
N PHE A 220 -3.21 21.40 16.16
CA PHE A 220 -4.13 21.18 15.03
C PHE A 220 -4.25 19.70 14.66
N GLU A 221 -3.42 18.81 15.22
CA GLU A 221 -3.47 17.37 15.01
C GLU A 221 -4.58 16.76 15.90
N THR A 222 -5.83 16.98 15.52
CA THR A 222 -7.02 16.57 16.32
C THR A 222 -7.60 15.22 15.91
N GLY A 223 -6.95 14.50 14.99
CA GLY A 223 -7.43 13.21 14.50
C GLY A 223 -8.72 13.24 13.67
N LEU A 224 -9.23 12.05 13.37
CA LEU A 224 -10.48 11.80 12.67
C LEU A 224 -11.65 11.78 13.67
N LEU A 225 -12.32 12.93 13.82
CA LEU A 225 -13.47 13.05 14.71
C LEU A 225 -14.54 11.98 14.45
N GLY A 226 -14.92 11.26 15.50
CA GLY A 226 -15.88 10.16 15.41
C GLY A 226 -15.27 8.82 14.98
N GLY A 227 -13.96 8.71 14.84
CA GLY A 227 -13.24 7.44 14.75
C GLY A 227 -13.36 6.67 16.06
N VAL A 228 -13.78 5.40 15.99
CA VAL A 228 -13.89 4.51 17.15
C VAL A 228 -13.30 3.14 16.85
N ARG A 229 -12.76 2.47 17.87
CA ARG A 229 -12.35 1.05 17.79
C ARG A 229 -13.09 0.19 18.79
N TRP A 230 -13.31 -1.06 18.43
CA TRP A 230 -13.82 -2.07 19.35
C TRP A 230 -12.68 -2.57 20.25
N ARG A 231 -12.91 -2.58 21.56
CA ARG A 231 -11.98 -3.12 22.56
C ARG A 231 -12.66 -4.18 23.41
N GLU A 232 -11.88 -5.19 23.77
CA GLU A 232 -12.27 -6.24 24.71
C GLU A 232 -11.36 -6.15 25.93
N PHE A 233 -11.97 -5.95 27.10
CA PHE A 233 -11.30 -5.81 28.37
C PHE A 233 -11.51 -7.09 29.18
N HIS A 234 -10.42 -7.81 29.41
CA HIS A 234 -10.43 -9.07 30.15
C HIS A 234 -10.08 -8.80 31.60
N SER A 235 -11.01 -9.08 32.52
CA SER A 235 -10.75 -9.00 33.96
C SER A 235 -9.98 -10.25 34.40
N THR A 236 -8.91 -10.07 35.19
CA THR A 236 -8.25 -11.21 35.84
C THR A 236 -8.95 -11.62 37.14
N ALA A 237 -9.91 -10.82 37.62
CA ALA A 237 -10.63 -11.01 38.88
C ALA A 237 -12.04 -11.60 38.69
N SER A 238 -12.60 -11.50 37.49
CA SER A 238 -13.85 -12.13 37.08
C SER A 238 -13.65 -12.77 35.71
N GLU A 239 -14.24 -13.94 35.43
CA GLU A 239 -14.22 -14.56 34.10
C GLU A 239 -15.06 -13.78 33.06
N GLU A 240 -15.34 -12.50 33.32
CA GLU A 240 -16.16 -11.64 32.47
C GLU A 240 -15.27 -10.81 31.54
N THR A 241 -15.61 -10.84 30.25
CA THR A 241 -15.04 -9.94 29.24
C THR A 241 -16.01 -8.79 29.00
N ARG A 242 -15.54 -7.55 29.19
CA ARG A 242 -16.29 -6.33 28.86
C ARG A 242 -15.89 -5.87 27.47
N CYS A 243 -16.86 -5.70 26.56
CA CYS A 243 -16.59 -5.23 25.21
C CYS A 243 -17.29 -3.89 24.94
N GLU A 244 -16.57 -2.92 24.38
CA GLU A 244 -17.14 -1.61 24.07
C GLU A 244 -16.42 -0.93 22.90
N TRP A 245 -17.13 0.02 22.27
CA TRP A 245 -16.54 0.98 21.35
C TRP A 245 -15.88 2.11 22.14
N VAL A 246 -14.62 2.40 21.85
CA VAL A 246 -13.87 3.51 22.46
C VAL A 246 -13.40 4.47 21.36
N PRO A 247 -13.25 5.78 21.65
CA PRO A 247 -12.65 6.73 20.72
C PRO A 247 -11.27 6.28 20.25
N GLU A 248 -11.01 6.42 18.95
CA GLU A 248 -9.71 6.18 18.29
C GLU A 248 -9.55 7.21 17.15
N GLU A 249 -9.55 8.49 17.51
CA GLU A 249 -9.50 9.57 16.52
C GLU A 249 -8.08 9.71 15.94
N ASP A 250 -7.05 9.40 16.72
CA ASP A 250 -5.66 9.67 16.33
C ASP A 250 -5.03 8.64 15.39
N ILE A 251 -5.58 7.41 15.31
CA ILE A 251 -5.07 6.30 14.47
C ILE A 251 -3.55 6.12 14.69
N MET A 252 -3.15 5.75 15.90
CA MET A 252 -1.72 5.74 16.29
C MET A 252 -0.89 4.63 15.63
N ASP A 253 -1.51 3.70 14.92
CA ASP A 253 -0.84 2.72 14.06
C ASP A 253 -0.48 3.26 12.66
N GLU A 254 -0.78 4.54 12.38
CA GLU A 254 -0.40 5.23 11.15
C GLU A 254 1.12 5.38 11.00
N ARG A 255 1.59 5.05 9.81
CA ARG A 255 2.99 5.10 9.38
C ARG A 255 3.10 5.77 8.02
N TYR A 256 4.18 6.51 7.82
CA TYR A 256 4.60 7.03 6.53
C TYR A 256 5.84 6.28 6.03
N VAL A 257 6.10 6.39 4.72
CA VAL A 257 7.39 6.02 4.14
C VAL A 257 8.15 7.25 3.65
N ALA A 258 9.47 7.23 3.75
CA ALA A 258 10.34 8.31 3.30
C ALA A 258 11.51 7.79 2.45
N ILE A 259 11.81 8.52 1.37
CA ILE A 259 12.88 8.20 0.41
C ILE A 259 13.69 9.47 0.15
N ASP A 260 15.02 9.41 0.26
CA ASP A 260 15.90 10.54 -0.07
C ASP A 260 16.36 10.44 -1.53
N VAL A 261 15.91 11.37 -2.37
CA VAL A 261 16.20 11.37 -3.81
C VAL A 261 17.33 12.35 -4.10
N LEU A 262 18.38 11.85 -4.77
CA LEU A 262 19.59 12.62 -5.06
C LEU A 262 19.27 13.94 -5.77
N GLY A 263 19.65 15.06 -5.14
CA GLY A 263 19.41 16.40 -5.68
C GLY A 263 17.96 16.89 -5.61
N LYS A 264 17.03 16.12 -5.02
CA LYS A 264 15.62 16.50 -4.82
C LYS A 264 15.21 16.53 -3.34
N GLY A 265 15.89 15.79 -2.47
CA GLY A 265 15.59 15.71 -1.04
C GLY A 265 14.58 14.60 -0.71
N LEU A 266 13.96 14.72 0.47
CA LEU A 266 13.03 13.70 0.96
C LEU A 266 11.67 13.78 0.25
N VAL A 267 11.21 12.62 -0.23
CA VAL A 267 9.83 12.37 -0.63
C VAL A 267 9.19 11.53 0.47
N ILE A 268 8.05 11.99 0.98
CA ILE A 268 7.30 11.33 2.06
C ILE A 268 5.92 10.95 1.53
N LEU A 269 5.49 9.71 1.79
CA LEU A 269 4.16 9.22 1.47
C LEU A 269 3.47 8.81 2.78
N SER A 270 2.30 9.39 3.05
CA SER A 270 1.39 9.05 4.14
C SER A 270 0.00 8.86 3.53
N ALA A 271 -0.89 8.19 4.27
CA ALA A 271 -2.23 7.85 3.80
C ALA A 271 -3.29 8.31 4.80
#